data_AF-A0A350D7Q5-F1
#
_entry.id   AF-A0A350D7Q5-F1
#
_cell.length_a   1.000
_cell.length_b   1.000
_cell.length_c   1.000
_cell.angle_alpha   90.00
_cell.angle_beta   90.00
_cell.angle_gamma   90.00
#
_symmetry.space_group_name_H-M   'P 1'
#
loop_
_entity.id
_entity.type
_entity.pdbx_description
1 polymer ?
#
loop_
_entity_poly.entity_id
_entity_poly.type
_entity_poly.pdbx_seq_one_letter_code
_entity_poly.pdbx_strand_id
1 'polypeptide(L)'
;MLAEILHRIAGEDSGHSSYRPRASLAGPERCSRQLTYWRMGKDSRPLPGRAVMVLDDSSWHEELTKNWIRKTAFSLHSEQMPIEVKWEGFDFSIKGSIDGIITDITDQEYLFEHKAVNHFSFNDYAQGKKIPLDYITQCCVYLRGINEVMPIEKAILLIKNKNTAQFCEYLLSYSLPNDLCRLERLWDSRRGLVPASLSLEFPNVVKNAFDKFQEVEDSFNNKTLPPRQYSKSSWRCEYCPFEEVCWEDYEKELISLVKGREEIEDAEDLCAYYLEVSSNHQELGKEKEELRDKIIKILREKGVAEGIAGRYIVRQIIAEISRIDHDLLRTLIDPDILEKAKKEVFQERLIISLKKEG
;
A
#
# COMPACT_ATOMS: atom_id res chain seq x y z
N MET A 1 19.64 22.00 -12.99
CA MET A 1 20.44 21.66 -11.78
C MET A 1 20.57 20.14 -11.66
N LEU A 2 21.63 19.61 -11.03
CA LEU A 2 21.91 18.15 -11.01
C LEU A 2 20.74 17.29 -10.50
N ALA A 3 20.06 17.71 -9.42
CA ALA A 3 18.94 16.96 -8.83
C ALA A 3 17.76 16.75 -9.79
N GLU A 4 17.51 17.71 -10.69
CA GLU A 4 16.46 17.61 -11.70
C GLU A 4 16.87 16.66 -12.83
N ILE A 5 18.14 16.73 -13.24
CA ILE A 5 18.71 15.88 -14.30
C ILE A 5 18.67 14.41 -13.89
N LEU A 6 19.03 14.09 -12.64
CA LEU A 6 19.03 12.71 -12.15
C LEU A 6 17.64 12.07 -12.28
N HIS A 7 16.58 12.75 -11.82
CA HIS A 7 15.21 12.21 -11.92
C HIS A 7 14.78 12.09 -13.38
N ARG A 8 15.14 13.03 -14.24
CA ARG A 8 14.78 12.96 -15.66
C ARG A 8 15.43 11.75 -16.34
N ILE A 9 16.74 11.57 -16.17
CA ILE A 9 17.50 10.44 -16.74
C ILE A 9 16.92 9.11 -16.25
N ALA A 10 16.64 8.98 -14.95
CA ALA A 10 16.06 7.75 -14.41
C ALA A 10 14.70 7.39 -15.03
N GLY A 11 13.89 8.39 -15.41
CA GLY A 11 12.61 8.16 -16.09
C GLY A 11 12.78 7.67 -17.53
N GLU A 12 13.80 8.17 -18.25
CA GLU A 12 14.08 7.81 -19.64
C GLU A 12 14.54 6.36 -19.80
N ASP A 13 15.24 5.81 -18.81
CA ASP A 13 15.72 4.40 -18.79
C ASP A 13 14.66 3.38 -18.33
N SER A 14 13.42 3.81 -18.04
CA SER A 14 12.37 2.91 -17.56
C SER A 14 11.80 2.03 -18.69
N GLY A 15 12.50 0.92 -18.98
CA GLY A 15 12.08 -0.06 -19.97
C GLY A 15 10.71 -0.66 -19.65
N HIS A 16 9.88 -0.82 -20.68
CA HIS A 16 8.60 -1.52 -20.56
C HIS A 16 8.85 -3.02 -20.66
N SER A 17 8.74 -3.74 -19.53
CA SER A 17 8.79 -5.20 -19.58
C SER A 17 7.44 -5.78 -19.96
N SER A 18 7.43 -6.89 -20.69
CA SER A 18 6.18 -7.60 -20.98
C SER A 18 5.57 -8.16 -19.71
N TYR A 19 4.24 -8.16 -19.65
CA TYR A 19 3.51 -8.83 -18.59
C TYR A 19 3.88 -10.32 -18.56
N ARG A 20 4.00 -10.87 -17.35
CA ARG A 20 3.98 -12.30 -17.06
C ARG A 20 3.58 -12.50 -15.59
N PRO A 21 2.99 -13.65 -15.20
CA PRO A 21 2.79 -14.00 -13.80
C PRO A 21 4.12 -14.01 -13.04
N ARG A 22 4.20 -13.27 -11.93
CA ARG A 22 5.41 -13.18 -11.08
C ARG A 22 5.04 -13.17 -9.62
N ALA A 23 5.89 -13.76 -8.78
CA ALA A 23 5.65 -13.83 -7.33
C ALA A 23 5.47 -12.44 -6.68
N SER A 24 6.20 -11.42 -7.14
CA SER A 24 6.08 -10.03 -6.65
C SER A 24 4.76 -9.33 -7.03
N LEU A 25 3.96 -9.94 -7.91
CA LEU A 25 2.64 -9.46 -8.35
C LEU A 25 1.48 -10.34 -7.84
N ALA A 26 1.81 -11.46 -7.18
CA ALA A 26 0.88 -12.51 -6.75
C ALA A 26 -0.08 -12.07 -5.65
N GLY A 27 0.36 -11.13 -4.81
CA GLY A 27 -0.35 -10.67 -3.65
C GLY A 27 -1.76 -10.09 -3.90
N PRO A 28 -2.69 -10.21 -2.95
CA PRO A 28 -4.07 -9.74 -3.11
C PRO A 28 -4.19 -8.22 -3.16
N GLU A 29 -3.20 -7.45 -2.68
CA GLU A 29 -3.24 -5.99 -2.76
C GLU A 29 -2.71 -5.44 -4.10
N ARG A 30 -2.26 -6.29 -5.01
CA ARG A 30 -1.92 -5.89 -6.38
C ARG A 30 -3.18 -5.89 -7.25
N CYS A 31 -3.52 -4.76 -7.85
CA CYS A 31 -4.76 -4.58 -8.61
C CYS A 31 -4.84 -5.49 -9.85
N SER A 32 -5.80 -6.43 -9.91
CA SER A 32 -6.01 -7.30 -11.08
C SER A 32 -6.28 -6.51 -12.37
N ARG A 33 -7.02 -5.40 -12.27
CA ARG A 33 -7.28 -4.54 -13.44
C ARG A 33 -6.01 -3.89 -14.00
N GLN A 34 -5.09 -3.46 -13.13
CA GLN A 34 -3.77 -2.98 -13.54
C GLN A 34 -2.99 -4.06 -14.29
N LEU A 35 -2.99 -5.29 -13.77
CA LEU A 35 -2.33 -6.43 -14.41
C LEU A 35 -2.96 -6.78 -15.76
N THR A 36 -4.28 -6.66 -15.86
CA THR A 36 -5.04 -6.89 -17.11
C THR A 36 -4.68 -5.86 -18.18
N TYR A 37 -4.58 -4.58 -17.84
CA TYR A 37 -4.13 -3.55 -18.79
C TYR A 37 -2.70 -3.82 -19.29
N TRP A 38 -1.82 -4.23 -18.38
CA TRP A 38 -0.45 -4.61 -18.74
C TRP A 38 -0.43 -5.84 -19.65
N ARG A 39 -1.23 -6.87 -19.36
CA ARG A 39 -1.40 -8.06 -20.19
C ARG A 39 -1.92 -7.74 -21.59
N MET A 40 -2.86 -6.81 -21.68
CA MET A 40 -3.45 -6.31 -22.93
C MET A 40 -2.50 -5.43 -23.76
N GLY A 41 -1.33 -5.06 -23.21
CA GLY A 41 -0.40 -4.15 -23.89
C GLY A 41 -0.97 -2.74 -24.07
N LYS A 42 -1.82 -2.28 -23.13
CA LYS A 42 -2.28 -0.90 -23.13
C LYS A 42 -1.12 0.05 -22.85
N ASP A 43 -1.22 1.26 -23.41
CA ASP A 43 -0.24 2.31 -23.13
C ASP A 43 -0.29 2.67 -21.65
N SER A 44 0.89 2.66 -21.01
CA SER A 44 1.08 3.12 -19.64
C SER A 44 1.79 4.45 -19.67
N ARG A 45 1.42 5.36 -18.76
CA ARG A 45 2.25 6.54 -18.50
C ARG A 45 3.62 6.06 -17.97
N PRO A 46 4.73 6.68 -18.40
CA PRO A 46 6.04 6.33 -17.88
C PRO A 46 6.08 6.53 -16.38
N LEU A 47 6.85 5.70 -15.68
CA LEU A 47 7.06 5.89 -14.25
C LEU A 47 7.77 7.24 -14.05
N PRO A 48 7.31 8.08 -13.11
CA PRO A 48 8.04 9.28 -12.75
C PRO A 48 9.47 8.88 -12.36
N GLY A 49 10.51 9.55 -12.84
CA GLY A 49 11.87 9.07 -12.58
C GLY A 49 12.29 9.10 -11.10
N ARG A 50 11.59 9.88 -10.27
CA ARG A 50 11.65 9.75 -8.81
C ARG A 50 11.21 8.36 -8.34
N ALA A 51 10.14 7.81 -8.89
CA ALA A 51 9.67 6.47 -8.58
C ALA A 51 10.68 5.40 -9.00
N VAL A 52 11.32 5.57 -10.17
CA VAL A 52 12.40 4.67 -10.63
C VAL A 52 13.55 4.64 -9.63
N MET A 53 14.03 5.82 -9.18
CA MET A 53 15.06 5.86 -8.14
C MET A 53 14.63 5.26 -6.82
N VAL A 54 13.37 5.42 -6.41
CA VAL A 54 12.86 4.80 -5.17
C VAL A 54 12.90 3.28 -5.27
N LEU A 55 12.66 2.71 -6.46
CA LEU A 55 12.80 1.28 -6.70
C LEU A 55 14.27 0.86 -6.65
N ASP A 56 15.17 1.59 -7.33
CA ASP A 56 16.61 1.33 -7.33
C ASP A 56 17.24 1.42 -5.92
N ASP A 57 16.88 2.45 -5.15
CA ASP A 57 17.24 2.63 -3.75
C ASP A 57 16.79 1.45 -2.87
N SER A 58 15.69 0.77 -3.23
CA SER A 58 15.25 -0.44 -2.51
C SER A 58 16.23 -1.58 -2.67
N SER A 59 16.82 -1.76 -3.85
CA SER A 59 17.84 -2.79 -4.12
C SER A 59 19.12 -2.52 -3.32
N TRP A 60 19.53 -1.25 -3.18
CA TRP A 60 20.67 -0.91 -2.33
C TRP A 60 20.43 -1.18 -0.85
N HIS A 61 19.20 -0.97 -0.37
CA HIS A 61 18.86 -1.34 1.00
C HIS A 61 18.91 -2.85 1.24
N GLU A 62 18.51 -3.66 0.26
CA GLU A 62 18.64 -5.12 0.31
C GLU A 62 20.11 -5.54 0.42
N GLU A 63 20.96 -5.06 -0.48
CA GLU A 63 22.39 -5.38 -0.48
C GLU A 63 23.08 -4.95 0.81
N LEU A 64 22.73 -3.77 1.33
CA LEU A 64 23.24 -3.31 2.64
C LEU A 64 22.82 -4.26 3.77
N THR A 65 21.56 -4.70 3.80
CA THR A 65 21.04 -5.62 4.82
C THR A 65 21.75 -6.97 4.75
N LYS A 66 21.89 -7.55 3.55
CA LYS A 66 22.65 -8.79 3.32
C LYS A 66 24.09 -8.69 3.81
N ASN A 67 24.76 -7.56 3.53
CA ASN A 67 26.11 -7.30 4.02
C ASN A 67 26.21 -7.26 5.55
N TRP A 68 25.15 -6.84 6.25
CA TRP A 68 25.10 -6.91 7.71
C TRP A 68 24.80 -8.31 8.22
N ILE A 69 23.90 -9.06 7.57
CA ILE A 69 23.62 -10.47 7.90
C ILE A 69 24.90 -11.31 7.83
N ARG A 70 25.71 -11.15 6.78
CA ARG A 70 27.00 -11.86 6.61
C ARG A 70 28.04 -11.57 7.70
N LYS A 71 27.85 -10.53 8.51
CA LYS A 71 28.71 -10.19 9.67
C LYS A 71 28.19 -10.78 10.99
N THR A 72 27.02 -11.42 10.96
CA THR A 72 26.44 -12.09 12.12
C THR A 72 26.86 -13.57 12.14
N ALA A 73 26.27 -14.35 13.04
CA ALA A 73 26.46 -15.81 13.07
C ALA A 73 25.59 -16.56 12.04
N PHE A 74 24.70 -15.87 11.33
CA PHE A 74 23.90 -16.47 10.25
C PHE A 74 24.71 -16.60 8.96
N SER A 75 24.46 -17.69 8.23
CA SER A 75 24.91 -17.83 6.83
C SER A 75 23.83 -17.32 5.89
N LEU A 76 24.23 -16.69 4.79
CA LEU A 76 23.34 -16.30 3.69
C LEU A 76 23.88 -16.92 2.40
N HIS A 77 23.06 -17.72 1.73
CA HIS A 77 23.40 -18.39 0.47
C HIS A 77 22.22 -18.44 -0.49
N SER A 78 22.40 -19.07 -1.66
CA SER A 78 21.37 -19.26 -2.69
C SER A 78 20.65 -17.96 -3.13
N GLU A 79 21.38 -16.85 -3.11
CA GLU A 79 20.85 -15.53 -3.47
C GLU A 79 20.45 -15.47 -4.95
N GLN A 80 19.34 -14.79 -5.24
CA GLN A 80 18.78 -14.64 -6.58
C GLN A 80 18.45 -15.96 -7.28
N MET A 81 18.34 -17.07 -6.52
CA MET A 81 17.96 -18.36 -7.06
C MET A 81 16.58 -18.25 -7.73
N PRO A 82 16.46 -18.60 -9.01
CA PRO A 82 15.19 -18.53 -9.71
C PRO A 82 14.27 -19.66 -9.22
N ILE A 83 12.98 -19.33 -9.14
CA ILE A 83 11.92 -20.29 -8.84
C ILE A 83 10.87 -20.25 -9.95
N GLU A 84 10.27 -21.41 -10.21
CA GLU A 84 9.10 -21.57 -11.06
C GLU A 84 8.12 -22.45 -10.30
N VAL A 85 6.89 -21.96 -10.14
CA VAL A 85 5.83 -22.69 -9.43
C VAL A 85 4.73 -23.01 -10.42
N LYS A 86 4.30 -24.27 -10.44
CA LYS A 86 3.12 -24.74 -11.18
C LYS A 86 2.04 -25.14 -10.19
N TRP A 87 0.78 -25.05 -10.64
CA TRP A 87 -0.37 -25.47 -9.86
C TRP A 87 -1.34 -26.24 -10.76
N GLU A 88 -1.83 -27.38 -10.29
CA GLU A 88 -2.75 -28.22 -11.06
C GLU A 88 -4.03 -27.46 -11.41
N GLY A 89 -4.41 -27.47 -12.69
CA GLY A 89 -5.57 -26.73 -13.20
C GLY A 89 -5.25 -25.35 -13.80
N PHE A 90 -3.98 -24.95 -13.85
CA PHE A 90 -3.56 -23.69 -14.48
C PHE A 90 -2.52 -23.95 -15.59
N ASP A 91 -2.68 -23.30 -16.74
CA ASP A 91 -1.82 -23.46 -17.92
C ASP A 91 -0.59 -22.53 -17.93
N PHE A 92 -0.26 -21.94 -16.79
CA PHE A 92 0.88 -21.06 -16.62
C PHE A 92 1.62 -21.35 -15.32
N SER A 93 2.82 -20.78 -15.21
CA SER A 93 3.66 -20.86 -14.01
C SER A 93 3.90 -19.47 -13.42
N ILE A 94 3.98 -19.36 -12.09
CA ILE A 94 4.44 -18.14 -11.41
C ILE A 94 5.97 -18.22 -11.25
N LYS A 95 6.68 -17.18 -11.72
CA LYS A 95 8.15 -17.12 -11.65
C LYS A 95 8.65 -16.04 -10.70
N GLY A 96 9.86 -16.20 -10.17
CA GLY A 96 10.54 -15.16 -9.40
C GLY A 96 11.96 -15.54 -9.05
N SER A 97 12.58 -14.69 -8.22
CA SER A 97 13.91 -14.90 -7.67
C SER A 97 13.85 -14.57 -6.19
N ILE A 98 14.43 -15.43 -5.36
CA ILE A 98 14.47 -15.24 -3.91
C ILE A 98 15.63 -14.33 -3.54
N ASP A 99 15.51 -13.61 -2.42
CA ASP A 99 16.61 -12.76 -1.96
C ASP A 99 17.74 -13.60 -1.35
N GLY A 100 17.41 -14.77 -0.77
CA GLY A 100 18.35 -15.83 -0.41
C GLY A 100 17.77 -16.86 0.56
N ILE A 101 18.64 -17.72 1.07
CA ILE A 101 18.35 -18.66 2.17
C ILE A 101 19.28 -18.29 3.32
N ILE A 102 18.70 -18.15 4.52
CA ILE A 102 19.44 -17.94 5.76
C ILE A 102 19.53 -19.25 6.53
N THR A 103 20.73 -19.59 6.98
CA THR A 103 20.97 -20.69 7.93
C THR A 103 21.34 -20.11 9.28
N ASP A 104 20.67 -20.55 10.33
CA ASP A 104 21.01 -20.16 11.71
C ASP A 104 22.10 -21.04 12.33
N ILE A 105 22.49 -20.73 13.57
CA ILE A 105 23.54 -21.45 14.30
C ILE A 105 23.17 -22.89 14.69
N THR A 106 21.91 -23.28 14.47
CA THR A 106 21.40 -24.64 14.71
C THR A 106 21.21 -25.42 13.41
N ASP A 107 21.76 -24.91 12.30
CA ASP A 107 21.62 -25.45 10.94
C ASP A 107 20.17 -25.46 10.42
N GLN A 108 19.27 -24.67 11.03
CA GLN A 108 17.93 -24.49 10.50
C GLN A 108 17.95 -23.47 9.37
N GLU A 109 17.37 -23.85 8.24
CA GLU A 109 17.25 -23.01 7.05
C GLU A 109 15.89 -22.30 7.00
N TYR A 110 15.93 -21.06 6.50
CA TYR A 110 14.77 -20.20 6.28
C TYR A 110 14.89 -19.54 4.91
N LEU A 111 13.78 -19.47 4.17
CA LEU A 111 13.69 -18.54 3.06
C LEU A 111 13.89 -17.12 3.60
N PHE A 112 14.78 -16.34 3.00
CA PHE A 112 14.95 -14.93 3.30
C PHE A 112 14.34 -14.08 2.20
N GLU A 113 13.42 -13.19 2.61
CA GLU A 113 12.85 -12.14 1.76
C GLU A 113 13.02 -10.79 2.45
N HIS A 114 13.56 -9.81 1.74
CA HIS A 114 13.82 -8.48 2.24
C HIS A 114 12.95 -7.44 1.54
N LYS A 115 12.38 -6.51 2.32
CA LYS A 115 11.65 -5.35 1.78
C LYS A 115 12.10 -4.07 2.45
N ALA A 116 12.33 -3.04 1.65
CA ALA A 116 12.59 -1.69 2.15
C ALA A 116 11.37 -0.81 1.91
N VAL A 117 10.77 -0.27 2.98
CA VAL A 117 9.54 0.53 2.89
C VAL A 117 9.67 1.87 3.60
N ASN A 118 8.81 2.82 3.24
CA ASN A 118 8.78 4.14 3.86
C ASN A 118 8.37 4.05 5.35
N HIS A 119 8.62 5.13 6.08
CA HIS A 119 8.35 5.21 7.51
C HIS A 119 6.90 4.89 7.92
N PHE A 120 5.91 5.32 7.13
CA PHE A 120 4.49 5.12 7.46
C PHE A 120 4.09 3.65 7.32
N SER A 121 4.38 3.04 6.15
CA SER A 121 4.12 1.62 5.92
C SER A 121 4.87 0.74 6.91
N PHE A 122 6.12 1.09 7.23
CA PHE A 122 6.90 0.38 8.24
C PHE A 122 6.21 0.42 9.60
N ASN A 123 5.71 1.58 10.04
CA ASN A 123 5.05 1.67 11.34
C ASN A 123 3.76 0.86 11.39
N ASP A 124 2.99 0.82 10.31
CA ASP A 124 1.77 0.00 10.26
C ASP A 124 2.10 -1.49 10.34
N TYR A 125 3.13 -1.93 9.60
CA TYR A 125 3.61 -3.31 9.64
C TYR A 125 4.23 -3.68 10.99
N ALA A 126 5.14 -2.87 11.52
CA ALA A 126 5.82 -3.15 12.79
C ALA A 126 4.88 -3.16 14.01
N GLN A 127 3.74 -2.45 13.91
CA GLN A 127 2.72 -2.42 14.97
C GLN A 127 1.62 -3.47 14.77
N GLY A 128 1.66 -4.25 13.68
CA GLY A 128 0.59 -5.19 13.33
C GLY A 128 -0.74 -4.54 12.97
N LYS A 129 -0.76 -3.22 12.71
CA LYS A 129 -1.97 -2.50 12.25
C LYS A 129 -2.38 -2.90 10.84
N LYS A 130 -1.36 -3.23 10.03
CA LYS A 130 -1.53 -3.74 8.67
C LYS A 130 -0.64 -4.96 8.53
N ILE A 131 -1.14 -5.97 7.83
CA ILE A 131 -0.37 -7.16 7.47
C ILE A 131 0.09 -7.01 6.01
N PRO A 132 1.39 -7.21 5.70
CA PRO A 132 1.94 -7.08 4.35
C PRO A 132 1.59 -8.31 3.48
N LEU A 133 0.31 -8.49 3.17
CA LEU A 133 -0.19 -9.68 2.48
C LEU A 133 0.49 -9.93 1.12
N ASP A 134 0.87 -8.87 0.39
CA ASP A 134 1.60 -9.03 -0.88
C ASP A 134 2.94 -9.73 -0.68
N TYR A 135 3.67 -9.36 0.38
CA TYR A 135 4.99 -9.92 0.67
C TYR A 135 4.89 -11.31 1.29
N ILE A 136 3.88 -11.56 2.14
CA ILE A 136 3.60 -12.90 2.68
C ILE A 136 3.25 -13.85 1.53
N THR A 137 2.38 -13.44 0.60
CA THR A 137 2.03 -14.24 -0.58
C THR A 137 3.25 -14.56 -1.42
N GLN A 138 4.13 -13.57 -1.64
CA GLN A 138 5.40 -13.77 -2.35
C GLN A 138 6.27 -14.82 -1.65
N CYS A 139 6.42 -14.76 -0.32
CA CYS A 139 7.16 -15.77 0.45
C CYS A 139 6.54 -17.17 0.30
N CYS A 140 5.21 -17.31 0.34
CA CYS A 140 4.56 -18.61 0.17
C CYS A 140 4.77 -19.21 -1.23
N VAL A 141 4.71 -18.39 -2.28
CA VAL A 141 5.04 -18.81 -3.65
C VAL A 141 6.49 -19.30 -3.70
N TYR A 142 7.42 -18.57 -3.10
CA TYR A 142 8.82 -18.96 -3.04
C TYR A 142 9.05 -20.25 -2.26
N LEU A 143 8.47 -20.40 -1.06
CA LEU A 143 8.56 -21.64 -0.30
C LEU A 143 8.06 -22.83 -1.11
N ARG A 144 6.92 -22.71 -1.80
CA ARG A 144 6.42 -23.78 -2.67
C ARG A 144 7.43 -24.15 -3.76
N GLY A 145 7.99 -23.17 -4.46
CA GLY A 145 8.98 -23.42 -5.52
C GLY A 145 10.29 -24.00 -5.01
N ILE A 146 10.78 -23.53 -3.87
CA ILE A 146 12.03 -24.04 -3.25
C ILE A 146 11.87 -25.49 -2.82
N ASN A 147 10.70 -25.88 -2.31
CA ASN A 147 10.44 -27.26 -1.86
C ASN A 147 10.56 -28.33 -2.94
N GLU A 148 10.60 -27.95 -4.23
CA GLU A 148 10.94 -28.87 -5.32
C GLU A 148 12.43 -29.28 -5.30
N VAL A 149 13.29 -28.47 -4.66
CA VAL A 149 14.75 -28.64 -4.62
C VAL A 149 15.25 -28.93 -3.19
N MET A 150 14.66 -28.27 -2.19
CA MET A 150 15.10 -28.30 -0.79
C MET A 150 13.90 -28.11 0.15
N PRO A 151 13.70 -28.98 1.16
CA PRO A 151 12.56 -28.88 2.05
C PRO A 151 12.74 -27.72 3.06
N ILE A 152 12.14 -26.57 2.76
CA ILE A 152 12.11 -25.40 3.65
C ILE A 152 10.66 -25.04 3.96
N GLU A 153 10.28 -25.07 5.23
CA GLU A 153 8.90 -24.79 5.64
C GLU A 153 8.70 -23.38 6.18
N LYS A 154 9.79 -22.66 6.47
CA LYS A 154 9.76 -21.36 7.12
C LYS A 154 10.41 -20.25 6.31
N ALA A 155 9.83 -19.06 6.41
CA ALA A 155 10.39 -17.86 5.81
C ALA A 155 10.56 -16.75 6.85
N ILE A 156 11.64 -15.99 6.69
CA ILE A 156 11.89 -14.73 7.35
C ILE A 156 11.62 -13.63 6.32
N LEU A 157 10.50 -12.92 6.51
CA LEU A 157 10.25 -11.66 5.81
C LEU A 157 10.78 -10.51 6.67
N LEU A 158 11.92 -9.95 6.25
CA LEU A 158 12.59 -8.85 6.93
C LEU A 158 12.27 -7.52 6.25
N ILE A 159 11.60 -6.63 6.99
CA ILE A 159 11.22 -5.31 6.48
C ILE A 159 12.10 -4.25 7.14
N LYS A 160 12.79 -3.47 6.32
CA LYS A 160 13.61 -2.32 6.73
C LYS A 160 12.86 -1.01 6.52
N ASN A 161 12.90 -0.13 7.52
CA ASN A 161 12.52 1.26 7.38
C ASN A 161 13.61 2.02 6.61
N LYS A 162 13.27 2.57 5.44
CA LYS A 162 14.20 3.37 4.62
C LYS A 162 14.71 4.61 5.37
N ASN A 163 13.88 5.20 6.20
CA ASN A 163 14.16 6.48 6.85
C ASN A 163 14.96 6.36 8.14
N THR A 164 14.80 5.27 8.89
CA THR A 164 15.35 5.14 10.25
C THR A 164 16.28 3.96 10.45
N ALA A 165 16.45 3.11 9.43
CA ALA A 165 17.18 1.83 9.52
C ALA A 165 16.67 0.88 10.61
N GLN A 166 15.42 1.05 11.05
CA GLN A 166 14.72 0.12 11.93
C GLN A 166 14.27 -1.12 11.14
N PHE A 167 14.10 -2.23 11.83
CA PHE A 167 13.68 -3.50 11.22
C PHE A 167 12.43 -4.04 11.90
N CYS A 168 11.57 -4.70 11.12
CA CYS A 168 10.62 -5.66 11.66
C CYS A 168 10.72 -6.97 10.89
N GLU A 169 10.53 -8.07 11.62
CA GLU A 169 10.69 -9.44 11.13
C GLU A 169 9.38 -10.19 11.28
N TYR A 170 8.94 -10.82 10.20
CA TYR A 170 7.82 -11.75 10.19
C TYR A 170 8.38 -13.16 10.00
N LEU A 171 8.20 -14.01 11.01
CA LEU A 171 8.46 -15.44 10.89
C LEU A 171 7.18 -16.13 10.42
N LEU A 172 7.26 -16.73 9.24
CA LEU A 172 6.16 -17.40 8.58
C LEU A 172 6.45 -18.90 8.53
N SER A 173 5.44 -19.73 8.73
CA SER A 173 5.46 -21.14 8.32
C SER A 173 4.43 -21.41 7.25
N TYR A 174 4.76 -22.29 6.30
CA TYR A 174 3.89 -22.61 5.17
C TYR A 174 3.75 -24.13 5.01
N SER A 175 2.50 -24.59 5.03
CA SER A 175 2.14 -25.98 4.80
C SER A 175 1.78 -26.20 3.33
N LEU A 176 2.65 -26.90 2.58
CA LEU A 176 2.42 -27.21 1.17
C LEU A 176 1.12 -28.02 0.92
N PRO A 177 0.83 -29.10 1.68
CA PRO A 177 -0.36 -29.91 1.41
C PRO A 177 -1.68 -29.16 1.61
N ASN A 178 -1.69 -28.19 2.54
CA ASN A 178 -2.90 -27.45 2.92
C ASN A 178 -2.96 -26.04 2.31
N ASP A 179 -1.91 -25.62 1.59
CA ASP A 179 -1.73 -24.24 1.11
C ASP A 179 -1.98 -23.18 2.19
N LEU A 180 -1.42 -23.42 3.38
CA LEU A 180 -1.73 -22.66 4.59
C LEU A 180 -0.47 -21.96 5.09
N CYS A 181 -0.49 -20.62 5.12
CA CYS A 181 0.54 -19.83 5.76
C CYS A 181 0.11 -19.45 7.18
N ARG A 182 1.04 -19.51 8.13
CA ARG A 182 0.86 -19.03 9.50
C ARG A 182 1.88 -17.95 9.82
N LEU A 183 1.42 -16.86 10.40
CA LEU A 183 2.31 -15.90 11.06
C LEU A 183 2.64 -16.41 12.46
N GLU A 184 3.84 -16.95 12.63
CA GLU A 184 4.29 -17.47 13.93
C GLU A 184 4.74 -16.34 14.85
N ARG A 185 5.42 -15.32 14.29
CA ARG A 185 6.05 -14.26 15.08
C ARG A 185 6.15 -12.96 14.30
N LEU A 186 5.91 -11.85 14.99
CA LEU A 186 6.30 -10.51 14.55
C LEU A 186 7.27 -9.90 15.58
N TRP A 187 8.42 -9.44 15.11
CA TRP A 187 9.42 -8.74 15.92
C TRP A 187 9.63 -7.31 15.40
N ASP A 188 9.61 -6.32 16.27
CA ASP A 188 10.01 -4.93 15.97
C ASP A 188 11.34 -4.66 16.66
N SER A 189 12.37 -4.22 15.92
CA SER A 189 13.71 -3.97 16.47
C SER A 189 13.73 -2.93 17.61
N ARG A 190 12.66 -2.13 17.77
CA ARG A 190 12.50 -1.15 18.86
C ARG A 190 11.81 -1.72 20.09
N ARG A 191 10.89 -2.67 19.90
CA ARG A 191 9.94 -3.11 20.94
C ARG A 191 10.12 -4.58 21.33
N GLY A 192 10.87 -5.34 20.55
CA GLY A 192 10.98 -6.78 20.66
C GLY A 192 9.76 -7.49 20.04
N LEU A 193 9.40 -8.61 20.64
CA LEU A 193 8.24 -9.41 20.23
C LEU A 193 6.94 -8.61 20.35
N VAL A 194 6.11 -8.64 19.31
CA VAL A 194 4.79 -7.99 19.29
C VAL A 194 3.72 -9.00 19.75
N PRO A 195 3.11 -8.86 20.94
CA PRO A 195 2.27 -9.93 21.52
C PRO A 195 0.97 -10.22 20.76
N ALA A 196 0.41 -9.21 20.07
CA ALA A 196 -0.87 -9.31 19.38
C ALA A 196 -0.82 -10.05 18.02
N SER A 197 0.35 -10.53 17.59
CA SER A 197 0.55 -11.12 16.26
C SER A 197 0.48 -12.65 16.22
N LEU A 198 0.04 -13.30 17.30
CA LEU A 198 0.08 -14.76 17.40
C LEU A 198 -1.05 -15.42 16.60
N SER A 199 -0.66 -16.27 15.65
CA SER A 199 -1.50 -17.25 14.95
C SER A 199 -2.52 -16.69 13.95
N LEU A 200 -2.14 -15.66 13.18
CA LEU A 200 -2.88 -15.36 11.96
C LEU A 200 -2.63 -16.46 10.92
N GLU A 201 -3.72 -17.00 10.39
CA GLU A 201 -3.69 -18.02 9.35
C GLU A 201 -4.20 -17.43 8.03
N PHE A 202 -3.52 -17.77 6.95
CA PHE A 202 -3.89 -17.39 5.60
C PHE A 202 -4.06 -18.68 4.80
N PRO A 203 -5.29 -19.16 4.57
CA PRO A 203 -5.53 -20.35 3.77
C PRO A 203 -5.51 -20.04 2.27
N ASN A 204 -5.19 -21.05 1.46
CA ASN A 204 -5.18 -20.99 -0.01
C ASN A 204 -4.30 -19.88 -0.58
N VAL A 205 -3.18 -19.53 0.07
CA VAL A 205 -2.39 -18.33 -0.28
C VAL A 205 -1.84 -18.42 -1.70
N VAL A 206 -1.24 -19.56 -2.06
CA VAL A 206 -0.65 -19.72 -3.37
C VAL A 206 -1.72 -19.98 -4.42
N LYS A 207 -2.75 -20.78 -4.11
CA LYS A 207 -3.89 -20.99 -5.01
C LYS A 207 -4.56 -19.66 -5.37
N ASN A 208 -4.82 -18.79 -4.40
CA ASN A 208 -5.42 -17.48 -4.64
C ASN A 208 -4.54 -16.60 -5.57
N ALA A 209 -3.21 -16.74 -5.51
CA ALA A 209 -2.33 -16.08 -6.46
C ALA A 209 -2.51 -16.62 -7.89
N PHE A 210 -2.68 -17.93 -8.05
CA PHE A 210 -3.00 -18.53 -9.36
C PHE A 210 -4.39 -18.13 -9.84
N ASP A 211 -5.42 -18.21 -9.00
CA ASP A 211 -6.79 -17.79 -9.33
C ASP A 211 -6.81 -16.33 -9.84
N LYS A 212 -6.05 -15.45 -9.19
CA LYS A 212 -5.91 -14.06 -9.61
C LYS A 212 -5.24 -13.91 -10.99
N PHE A 213 -4.16 -14.65 -11.26
CA PHE A 213 -3.55 -14.60 -12.59
C PHE A 213 -4.44 -15.23 -13.65
N GLN A 214 -5.24 -16.22 -13.30
CA GLN A 214 -6.29 -16.77 -14.16
C GLN A 214 -7.37 -15.72 -14.47
N GLU A 215 -7.84 -14.95 -13.46
CA GLU A 215 -8.77 -13.83 -13.68
C GLU A 215 -8.22 -12.82 -14.70
N VAL A 216 -6.91 -12.55 -14.66
CA VAL A 216 -6.24 -11.66 -15.62
C VAL A 216 -6.24 -12.26 -17.02
N GLU A 217 -5.92 -13.55 -17.18
CA GLU A 217 -5.95 -14.21 -18.49
C GLU A 217 -7.38 -14.35 -19.03
N ASP A 218 -8.36 -14.66 -18.17
CA ASP A 218 -9.77 -14.74 -18.53
C ASP A 218 -10.29 -13.38 -19.01
N SER A 219 -9.95 -12.30 -18.30
CA SER A 219 -10.31 -10.94 -18.69
C SER A 219 -9.65 -10.53 -20.00
N PHE A 220 -8.38 -10.89 -20.19
CA PHE A 220 -7.67 -10.68 -21.45
C PHE A 220 -8.34 -11.41 -22.62
N ASN A 221 -8.65 -12.70 -22.45
CA ASN A 221 -9.29 -13.54 -23.46
C ASN A 221 -10.70 -13.08 -23.81
N ASN A 222 -11.49 -12.68 -22.79
CA ASN A 222 -12.86 -12.21 -22.96
C ASN A 222 -12.95 -10.72 -23.35
N LYS A 223 -11.82 -10.01 -23.41
CA LYS A 223 -11.75 -8.56 -23.64
C LYS A 223 -12.58 -7.77 -22.63
N THR A 224 -12.67 -8.27 -21.40
CA THR A 224 -13.31 -7.62 -20.27
C THR A 224 -12.25 -7.08 -19.30
N LEU A 225 -12.68 -6.34 -18.28
CA LEU A 225 -11.79 -5.83 -17.25
C LEU A 225 -12.34 -6.21 -15.87
N PRO A 226 -11.48 -6.67 -14.94
CA PRO A 226 -11.87 -6.88 -13.56
C PRO A 226 -12.43 -5.60 -12.92
N PRO A 227 -13.26 -5.71 -11.87
CA PRO A 227 -13.74 -4.55 -11.12
C PRO A 227 -12.58 -3.71 -10.57
N ARG A 228 -12.83 -2.42 -10.34
CA ARG A 228 -11.83 -1.54 -9.70
C ARG A 228 -11.72 -1.90 -8.22
N GLN A 229 -10.55 -2.35 -7.80
CA GLN A 229 -10.28 -2.71 -6.41
C GLN A 229 -10.12 -1.49 -5.49
N TYR A 230 -9.78 -0.33 -6.05
CA TYR A 230 -9.46 0.88 -5.29
C TYR A 230 -10.21 2.09 -5.84
N SER A 231 -10.50 3.04 -4.95
CA SER A 231 -11.01 4.35 -5.33
C SER A 231 -9.97 5.17 -6.08
N LYS A 232 -10.41 6.14 -6.89
CA LYS A 232 -9.53 7.03 -7.65
C LYS A 232 -8.54 7.79 -6.76
N SER A 233 -8.97 8.15 -5.55
CA SER A 233 -8.15 8.86 -4.55
C SER A 233 -7.18 7.97 -3.78
N SER A 234 -7.20 6.65 -4.01
CA SER A 234 -6.22 5.74 -3.40
C SER A 234 -4.82 6.02 -3.95
N TRP A 235 -3.82 6.04 -3.07
CA TRP A 235 -2.42 6.14 -3.48
C TRP A 235 -2.03 5.02 -4.48
N ARG A 236 -2.68 3.85 -4.41
CA ARG A 236 -2.45 2.76 -5.38
C ARG A 236 -2.87 3.15 -6.79
N CYS A 237 -3.92 3.97 -6.93
CA CYS A 237 -4.35 4.53 -8.21
C CYS A 237 -3.48 5.73 -8.62
N GLU A 238 -3.13 6.62 -7.69
CA GLU A 238 -2.28 7.80 -7.96
C GLU A 238 -0.89 7.43 -8.51
N TYR A 239 -0.33 6.28 -8.11
CA TYR A 239 0.93 5.76 -8.65
C TYR A 239 0.73 4.67 -9.73
N CYS A 240 -0.50 4.38 -10.13
CA CYS A 240 -0.79 3.37 -11.16
C CYS A 240 -0.41 3.92 -12.55
N PRO A 241 0.41 3.21 -13.35
CA PRO A 241 0.75 3.63 -14.70
C PRO A 241 -0.45 3.68 -15.66
N PHE A 242 -1.55 3.01 -15.30
CA PHE A 242 -2.77 2.93 -16.10
C PHE A 242 -3.91 3.76 -15.51
N GLU A 243 -3.63 4.71 -14.61
CA GLU A 243 -4.67 5.53 -13.96
C GLU A 243 -5.59 6.20 -14.99
N GLU A 244 -5.02 6.90 -15.97
CA GLU A 244 -5.79 7.66 -16.96
C GLU A 244 -6.77 6.78 -17.73
N VAL A 245 -6.26 5.69 -18.36
CA VAL A 245 -7.10 4.73 -19.10
C VAL A 245 -8.06 3.95 -18.20
N CYS A 246 -7.75 3.76 -16.91
CA CYS A 246 -8.63 3.09 -15.97
C CYS A 246 -9.89 3.91 -15.64
N TRP A 247 -9.76 5.24 -15.63
CA TRP A 247 -10.79 6.17 -15.20
C TRP A 247 -11.44 6.97 -16.34
N GLU A 248 -10.95 6.86 -17.58
CA GLU A 248 -11.46 7.59 -18.76
C GLU A 248 -12.98 7.43 -18.96
N ASP A 249 -13.50 6.20 -18.85
CA ASP A 249 -14.93 5.90 -19.04
C ASP A 249 -15.70 5.67 -17.73
N TYR A 250 -15.11 6.00 -16.57
CA TYR A 250 -15.76 5.72 -15.28
C TYR A 250 -17.10 6.41 -15.11
N GLU A 251 -17.26 7.62 -15.65
CA GLU A 251 -18.53 8.34 -15.63
C GLU A 251 -19.63 7.59 -16.39
N LYS A 252 -19.31 7.07 -17.58
CA LYS A 252 -20.27 6.28 -18.38
C LYS A 252 -20.61 4.98 -17.67
N GLU A 253 -19.61 4.33 -17.06
CA GLU A 253 -19.81 3.12 -16.25
C GLU A 253 -20.77 3.41 -15.09
N LEU A 254 -20.54 4.48 -14.33
CA LEU A 254 -21.40 4.90 -13.21
C LEU A 254 -22.83 5.25 -13.67
N ILE A 255 -22.98 5.94 -14.81
CA ILE A 255 -24.28 6.27 -15.40
C ILE A 255 -25.00 5.01 -15.91
N SER A 256 -24.24 4.00 -16.35
CA SER A 256 -24.78 2.72 -16.85
C SER A 256 -25.21 1.76 -15.73
N LEU A 257 -24.74 1.96 -14.50
CA LEU A 257 -25.30 1.28 -13.33
C LEU A 257 -26.79 1.64 -13.23
N VAL A 258 -27.63 0.62 -13.10
CA VAL A 258 -29.09 0.70 -13.24
C VAL A 258 -29.64 1.88 -12.43
N LYS A 259 -30.41 2.76 -13.08
CA LYS A 259 -31.25 3.77 -12.41
C LYS A 259 -32.43 3.08 -11.72
N GLY A 260 -32.14 2.29 -10.70
CA GLY A 260 -33.09 1.54 -9.87
C GLY A 260 -32.74 1.72 -8.40
N ARG A 261 -33.72 1.56 -7.52
CA ARG A 261 -33.47 1.40 -6.08
C ARG A 261 -33.50 -0.10 -5.81
N GLU A 262 -32.33 -0.68 -5.59
CA GLU A 262 -32.22 -2.03 -5.04
C GLU A 262 -31.99 -1.92 -3.53
N GLU A 263 -32.52 -2.89 -2.80
CA GLU A 263 -32.27 -3.02 -1.38
C GLU A 263 -30.84 -3.57 -1.20
N ILE A 264 -29.99 -2.80 -0.51
CA ILE A 264 -28.63 -3.22 -0.19
C ILE A 264 -28.69 -3.85 1.19
N GLU A 265 -28.89 -5.16 1.21
CA GLU A 265 -28.77 -5.97 2.42
C GLU A 265 -27.38 -5.74 3.05
N ASP A 266 -27.30 -5.71 4.37
CA ASP A 266 -26.06 -5.54 5.17
C ASP A 266 -25.36 -4.16 5.11
N ALA A 267 -25.95 -3.12 4.51
CA ALA A 267 -25.37 -1.77 4.51
C ALA A 267 -25.90 -0.84 5.62
N GLU A 268 -27.00 -1.21 6.29
CA GLU A 268 -27.67 -0.35 7.28
C GLU A 268 -26.74 0.02 8.44
N ASP A 269 -26.11 -0.97 9.07
CA ASP A 269 -25.17 -0.75 10.18
C ASP A 269 -23.98 0.12 9.77
N LEU A 270 -23.47 -0.06 8.54
CA LEU A 270 -22.37 0.75 8.01
C LEU A 270 -22.80 2.19 7.77
N CYS A 271 -24.00 2.41 7.23
CA CYS A 271 -24.57 3.75 7.04
C CYS A 271 -24.83 4.44 8.39
N ALA A 272 -25.37 3.72 9.37
CA ALA A 272 -25.60 4.23 10.72
C ALA A 272 -24.28 4.62 11.40
N TYR A 273 -23.28 3.72 11.37
CA TYR A 273 -21.95 3.99 11.91
C TYR A 273 -21.25 5.15 11.20
N TYR A 274 -21.37 5.25 9.86
CA TYR A 274 -20.83 6.39 9.11
C TYR A 274 -21.44 7.72 9.58
N LEU A 275 -22.76 7.78 9.77
CA LEU A 275 -23.44 8.97 10.26
C LEU A 275 -22.99 9.32 11.69
N GLU A 276 -22.87 8.32 12.56
CA GLU A 276 -22.38 8.49 13.94
C GLU A 276 -20.94 9.03 13.95
N VAL A 277 -20.02 8.40 13.22
CA VAL A 277 -18.62 8.85 13.10
C VAL A 277 -18.53 10.25 12.52
N SER A 278 -19.36 10.57 11.51
CA SER A 278 -19.39 11.90 10.90
C SER A 278 -19.90 12.96 11.87
N SER A 279 -20.94 12.65 12.65
CA SER A 279 -21.46 13.52 13.71
C SER A 279 -20.43 13.72 14.81
N ASN A 280 -19.81 12.64 15.30
CA ASN A 280 -18.74 12.69 16.28
C ASN A 280 -17.53 13.47 15.76
N HIS A 281 -17.14 13.33 14.49
CA HIS A 281 -16.05 14.12 13.92
C HIS A 281 -16.36 15.61 13.92
N GLN A 282 -17.61 15.99 13.62
CA GLN A 282 -18.06 17.37 13.66
C GLN A 282 -18.12 17.90 15.10
N GLU A 283 -18.64 17.11 16.04
CA GLU A 283 -18.72 17.45 17.46
C GLU A 283 -17.34 17.55 18.12
N LEU A 284 -16.46 16.56 17.92
CA LEU A 284 -15.07 16.60 18.36
C LEU A 284 -14.30 17.75 17.70
N GLY A 285 -14.62 18.10 16.45
CA GLY A 285 -14.09 19.28 15.78
C GLY A 285 -14.48 20.57 16.50
N LYS A 286 -15.75 20.72 16.88
CA LYS A 286 -16.24 21.86 17.67
C LYS A 286 -15.62 21.88 19.07
N GLU A 287 -15.61 20.75 19.77
CA GLU A 287 -15.03 20.61 21.10
C GLU A 287 -13.53 20.94 21.09
N LYS A 288 -12.79 20.52 20.06
CA LYS A 288 -11.37 20.88 19.87
C LYS A 288 -11.18 22.39 19.74
N GLU A 289 -12.01 23.09 18.95
CA GLU A 289 -11.93 24.54 18.84
C GLU A 289 -12.34 25.23 20.16
N GLU A 290 -13.37 24.76 20.86
CA GLU A 290 -13.73 25.27 22.19
C GLU A 290 -12.61 25.07 23.22
N LEU A 291 -11.96 23.90 23.23
CA LEU A 291 -10.82 23.61 24.09
C LEU A 291 -9.62 24.49 23.74
N ARG A 292 -9.35 24.69 22.45
CA ARG A 292 -8.32 25.61 21.97
C ARG A 292 -8.59 27.04 22.46
N ASP A 293 -9.81 27.53 22.35
CA ASP A 293 -10.19 28.86 22.82
C ASP A 293 -10.07 29.00 24.34
N LYS A 294 -10.49 27.98 25.10
CA LYS A 294 -10.30 27.91 26.56
C LYS A 294 -8.81 27.96 26.93
N ILE A 295 -7.96 27.20 26.23
CA ILE A 295 -6.51 27.20 26.44
C ILE A 295 -5.90 28.57 26.14
N ILE A 296 -6.29 29.22 25.03
CA ILE A 296 -5.83 30.56 24.68
C ILE A 296 -6.26 31.59 25.73
N LYS A 297 -7.49 31.49 26.24
CA LYS A 297 -7.99 32.37 27.31
C LYS A 297 -7.15 32.25 28.58
N ILE A 298 -6.81 31.02 29.00
CA ILE A 298 -5.95 30.78 30.16
C ILE A 298 -4.56 31.40 29.97
N LEU A 299 -3.95 31.28 28.79
CA LEU A 299 -2.67 31.91 28.48
C LEU A 299 -2.76 33.45 28.56
N ARG A 300 -3.83 34.04 28.03
CA ARG A 300 -4.10 35.49 28.09
C ARG A 300 -4.31 36.00 29.51
N GLU A 301 -5.10 35.30 30.32
CA GLU A 301 -5.35 35.66 31.74
C GLU A 301 -4.07 35.63 32.57
N LYS A 302 -3.13 34.74 32.21
CA LYS A 302 -1.80 34.67 32.83
C LYS A 302 -0.77 35.62 32.22
N GLY A 303 -1.11 36.33 31.14
CA GLY A 303 -0.20 37.26 30.48
C GLY A 303 1.02 36.61 29.83
N VAL A 304 0.94 35.34 29.43
CA VAL A 304 2.07 34.57 28.86
C VAL A 304 1.73 34.03 27.48
N ALA A 305 2.69 34.06 26.55
CA ALA A 305 2.54 33.47 25.21
C ALA A 305 2.88 31.97 25.16
N GLU A 306 3.49 31.45 26.23
CA GLU A 306 3.89 30.05 26.37
C GLU A 306 3.70 29.61 27.83
N GLY A 307 3.30 28.35 28.05
CA GLY A 307 3.12 27.81 29.40
C GLY A 307 3.22 26.28 29.44
N ILE A 308 3.56 25.75 30.62
CA ILE A 308 3.65 24.31 30.89
C ILE A 308 2.39 23.87 31.66
N ALA A 309 1.68 22.87 31.11
CA ALA A 309 0.52 22.24 31.73
C ALA A 309 0.80 20.75 31.94
N GLY A 310 1.29 20.38 33.13
CA GLY A 310 1.73 19.02 33.43
C GLY A 310 2.88 18.59 32.51
N ARG A 311 2.64 17.60 31.64
CA ARG A 311 3.63 17.10 30.67
C ARG A 311 3.61 17.82 29.31
N TYR A 312 2.74 18.83 29.13
CA TYR A 312 2.54 19.49 27.84
C TYR A 312 3.10 20.92 27.86
N ILE A 313 3.72 21.33 26.76
CA ILE A 313 4.12 22.71 26.48
C ILE A 313 3.12 23.30 25.50
N VAL A 314 2.53 24.43 25.85
CA VAL A 314 1.53 25.13 25.03
C VAL A 314 2.10 26.48 24.64
N ARG A 315 2.17 26.75 23.32
CA ARG A 315 2.71 27.99 22.77
C ARG A 315 1.72 28.62 21.80
N GLN A 316 1.45 29.92 21.97
CA GLN A 316 0.71 30.72 21.02
C GLN A 316 1.70 31.46 20.11
N ILE A 317 1.70 31.14 18.83
CA ILE A 317 2.53 31.79 17.81
C ILE A 317 1.60 32.50 16.83
N ILE A 318 1.88 33.77 16.55
CA ILE A 318 1.28 34.47 15.42
C ILE A 318 2.10 34.09 14.19
N ALA A 319 1.51 33.32 13.29
CA ALA A 319 2.09 33.02 11.99
C ALA A 319 1.38 33.86 10.93
N GLU A 320 2.15 34.54 10.09
CA GLU A 320 1.62 35.22 8.92
C GLU A 320 1.35 34.16 7.85
N ILE A 321 0.08 33.95 7.52
CA ILE A 321 -0.35 32.97 6.52
C ILE A 321 -0.84 33.75 5.31
N SER A 322 -0.12 33.63 4.20
CA SER A 322 -0.57 34.12 2.90
C SER A 322 -1.66 33.17 2.40
N ARG A 323 -2.90 33.66 2.31
CA ARG A 323 -4.00 32.96 1.65
C ARG A 323 -4.43 33.74 0.42
N ILE A 324 -4.69 33.00 -0.64
CA ILE A 324 -5.28 33.55 -1.85
C ILE A 324 -6.78 33.75 -1.57
N ASP A 325 -7.23 34.99 -1.63
CA ASP A 325 -8.65 35.32 -1.59
C ASP A 325 -9.25 35.01 -2.96
N HIS A 326 -9.93 33.87 -3.07
CA HIS A 326 -10.50 33.41 -4.35
C HIS A 326 -11.64 34.30 -4.86
N ASP A 327 -12.34 35.02 -3.99
CA ASP A 327 -13.42 35.91 -4.41
C ASP A 327 -12.84 37.23 -4.94
N LEU A 328 -11.79 37.74 -4.31
CA LEU A 328 -11.00 38.84 -4.86
C LEU A 328 -10.27 38.43 -6.15
N LEU A 329 -9.76 37.19 -6.22
CA LEU A 329 -9.11 36.69 -7.43
C LEU A 329 -10.09 36.64 -8.62
N ARG A 330 -11.35 36.29 -8.38
CA ARG A 330 -12.43 36.30 -9.38
C ARG A 330 -12.80 37.70 -9.85
N THR A 331 -12.59 38.74 -9.05
CA THR A 331 -12.85 40.13 -9.45
C THR A 331 -11.67 40.79 -10.13
N LEU A 332 -10.44 40.31 -9.88
CA LEU A 332 -9.20 40.89 -10.40
C LEU A 332 -8.67 40.22 -11.68
N ILE A 333 -9.00 38.96 -11.92
CA ILE A 333 -8.56 38.22 -13.11
C ILE A 333 -9.63 38.30 -14.20
N ASP A 334 -9.19 38.54 -15.42
CA ASP A 334 -10.04 38.51 -16.62
C ASP A 334 -10.85 37.19 -16.68
N PRO A 335 -12.18 37.25 -16.87
CA PRO A 335 -13.03 36.07 -17.00
C PRO A 335 -12.51 35.03 -17.99
N ASP A 336 -11.88 35.44 -19.10
CA ASP A 336 -11.34 34.52 -20.11
C ASP A 336 -10.10 33.75 -19.61
N ILE A 337 -9.30 34.37 -18.74
CA ILE A 337 -8.15 33.71 -18.09
C ILE A 337 -8.66 32.75 -17.02
N LEU A 338 -9.69 33.16 -16.28
CA LEU A 338 -10.30 32.32 -15.26
C LEU A 338 -10.95 31.08 -15.88
N GLU A 339 -11.61 31.23 -17.03
CA GLU A 339 -12.22 30.11 -17.78
C GLU A 339 -11.15 29.17 -18.34
N LYS A 340 -10.04 29.69 -18.88
CA LYS A 340 -8.89 28.88 -19.30
C LYS A 340 -8.21 28.16 -18.14
N ALA A 341 -8.32 28.68 -16.92
CA ALA A 341 -7.78 28.08 -15.71
C ALA A 341 -8.77 27.12 -15.02
N LYS A 342 -10.04 27.08 -15.44
CA LYS A 342 -11.00 26.10 -14.91
C LYS A 342 -10.60 24.71 -15.38
N LYS A 343 -10.32 23.86 -14.41
CA LYS A 343 -10.22 22.41 -14.61
C LYS A 343 -11.51 21.81 -14.07
N GLU A 344 -12.27 21.15 -14.93
CA GLU A 344 -13.37 20.32 -14.47
C GLU A 344 -12.79 19.14 -13.68
N VAL A 345 -13.18 19.04 -12.40
CA VAL A 345 -12.76 17.97 -11.52
C VAL A 345 -13.99 17.17 -11.15
N PHE A 346 -14.04 15.92 -11.62
CA PHE A 346 -15.07 14.97 -11.23
C PHE A 346 -14.81 14.52 -9.79
N GLN A 347 -15.77 14.79 -8.90
CA GLN A 347 -15.74 14.35 -7.52
C GLN A 347 -16.96 13.45 -7.27
N GLU A 348 -16.71 12.18 -6.98
CA GLU A 348 -17.73 11.29 -6.42
C GLU A 348 -18.04 11.74 -4.98
N ARG A 349 -19.32 11.95 -4.67
CA ARG A 349 -19.76 12.36 -3.34
C ARG A 349 -20.77 11.35 -2.81
N LEU A 350 -20.44 10.74 -1.68
CA LEU A 350 -21.38 9.97 -0.89
C LEU A 350 -22.29 10.93 -0.13
N ILE A 351 -23.60 10.78 -0.27
CA ILE A 351 -24.61 11.54 0.48
C ILE A 351 -25.49 10.51 1.19
N ILE A 352 -25.45 10.50 2.51
CA ILE A 352 -26.34 9.68 3.35
C ILE A 352 -27.30 10.62 4.07
N SER A 353 -28.60 10.34 3.97
CA SER A 353 -29.65 11.12 4.63
C SER A 353 -30.65 10.18 5.32
N LEU A 354 -31.15 10.62 6.47
CA LEU A 354 -32.22 9.90 7.17
C LEU A 354 -33.51 10.02 6.36
N LYS A 355 -34.18 8.89 6.16
CA LYS A 355 -35.51 8.85 5.55
C LYS A 355 -36.46 9.64 6.46
N LYS A 356 -37.06 10.72 5.95
CA LYS A 356 -38.16 11.38 6.66
C LYS A 356 -39.33 10.42 6.68
N GLU A 357 -39.71 9.96 7.87
CA GLU A 357 -40.98 9.27 8.08
C GLU A 357 -42.11 10.24 7.69
N GLY A 358 -42.99 9.78 6.81
CA GLY A 358 -44.15 10.51 6.32
C GLY A 358 -45.39 10.17 7.11
#